data_AF-A0A960M702-F1
#
_entry.id   AF-A0A960M702-F1
#
_cell.length_a   1.000
_cell.length_b   1.000
_cell.length_c   1.000
_cell.angle_alpha   90.00
_cell.angle_beta   90.00
_cell.angle_gamma   90.00
#
_symmetry.space_group_name_H-M   'P 1'
#
loop_
_entity.id
_entity.type
_entity.pdbx_description
1 polymer ?
#
loop_
_entity_poly.entity_id
_entity_poly.type
_entity_poly.pdbx_seq_one_letter_code
_entity_poly.pdbx_strand_id
1 'polypeptide(L)'
;AENKGYKFILIDEIASGINEKRKGLHKLIKLCFEGKVERILIEYKDRLARFGYEYLDAIFKNLEITVEVVETKEKKYEEELAEDIMKILTCYSARFYGRRGGRKKKNKAENETNESNGI
;
A
#
# COMPACT_ATOMS: atom_id res chain seq x y z
N ALA A 1 -6.87 19.27 14.92
CA ALA A 1 -6.07 20.36 14.30
C ALA A 1 -6.53 21.73 14.77
N GLU A 2 -7.83 22.04 14.64
CA GLU A 2 -8.43 23.33 15.04
C GLU A 2 -8.20 23.68 16.51
N ASN A 3 -8.43 22.75 17.44
CA ASN A 3 -8.17 22.96 18.88
C ASN A 3 -6.72 23.30 19.22
N LYS A 4 -5.76 22.92 18.35
CA LYS A 4 -4.33 23.23 18.51
C LYS A 4 -3.89 24.47 17.72
N GLY A 5 -4.81 25.13 17.01
CA GLY A 5 -4.52 26.35 16.23
C GLY A 5 -3.70 26.14 14.96
N TYR A 6 -3.60 24.90 14.46
CA TYR A 6 -2.79 24.62 13.27
C TYR A 6 -3.49 25.03 11.98
N LYS A 7 -2.75 25.65 11.07
CA LYS A 7 -3.14 25.74 9.66
C LYS A 7 -2.86 24.38 9.03
N PHE A 8 -3.88 23.72 8.50
CA PHE A 8 -3.76 22.36 7.99
C PHE A 8 -4.29 22.22 6.56
N ILE A 9 -3.83 21.17 5.89
CA ILE A 9 -4.38 20.67 4.64
C ILE A 9 -4.97 19.30 4.95
N LEU A 10 -6.26 19.12 4.66
CA LEU A 10 -6.89 17.81 4.77
C LEU A 10 -6.52 16.95 3.56
N ILE A 11 -6.03 15.74 3.81
CA ILE A 11 -5.79 14.72 2.79
C ILE A 11 -6.62 13.51 3.18
N ASP A 12 -7.70 13.26 2.45
CA ASP A 12 -8.56 12.10 2.58
C ASP A 12 -8.38 11.16 1.38
N GLU A 13 -8.46 9.86 1.63
CA GLU A 13 -8.35 8.86 0.57
C GLU A 13 -9.09 7.58 0.96
N ILE A 14 -9.84 7.01 0.01
CA ILE A 14 -10.49 5.71 0.15
C ILE A 14 -9.63 4.67 -0.59
N ALA A 15 -8.70 4.05 0.15
CA ALA A 15 -7.84 3.00 -0.36
C ALA A 15 -7.32 2.12 0.80
N SER A 16 -7.03 0.85 0.51
CA SER A 16 -6.37 -0.05 1.48
C SER A 16 -4.99 0.48 1.88
N GLY A 17 -4.62 0.29 3.14
CA GLY A 17 -3.30 0.64 3.68
C GLY A 17 -2.14 -0.14 3.04
N ILE A 18 -2.43 -1.21 2.30
CA ILE A 18 -1.45 -2.00 1.51
C ILE A 18 -1.24 -1.40 0.11
N ASN A 19 -2.13 -0.53 -0.37
CA ASN A 19 -2.00 0.07 -1.70
C ASN A 19 -0.86 1.11 -1.72
N GLU A 20 0.22 0.78 -2.43
CA GLU A 20 1.38 1.66 -2.62
C GLU A 20 1.10 2.80 -3.63
N LYS A 21 0.00 2.75 -4.39
CA LYS A 21 -0.37 3.76 -5.39
C LYS A 21 -1.36 4.81 -4.87
N ARG A 22 -1.45 4.95 -3.54
CA ARG A 22 -2.31 5.90 -2.84
C ARG A 22 -1.95 7.35 -3.18
N LYS A 23 -2.79 8.01 -3.98
CA LYS A 23 -2.53 9.37 -4.49
C LYS A 23 -2.43 10.37 -3.34
N GLY A 24 -3.20 10.19 -2.28
CA GLY A 24 -3.14 11.01 -1.06
C GLY A 24 -1.79 10.88 -0.37
N LEU A 25 -1.32 9.63 -0.19
CA LEU A 25 0.00 9.37 0.40
C LEU A 25 1.14 9.96 -0.47
N HIS A 26 1.10 9.76 -1.79
CA HIS A 26 2.10 10.33 -2.71
C HIS A 26 2.13 11.87 -2.65
N LYS A 27 0.95 12.50 -2.55
CA LYS A 27 0.84 13.96 -2.37
C LYS A 27 1.43 14.40 -1.03
N LEU A 28 1.14 13.69 0.06
CA LEU A 28 1.71 13.97 1.38
C LEU A 28 3.23 13.91 1.34
N ILE A 29 3.80 12.81 0.85
CA ILE A 29 5.25 12.61 0.74
C ILE A 29 5.90 13.73 -0.07
N LYS A 30 5.28 14.13 -1.20
CA LYS A 30 5.78 15.25 -2.00
C LYS A 30 5.81 16.56 -1.21
N LEU A 31 4.74 16.88 -0.48
CA LEU A 31 4.68 18.10 0.33
C LEU A 31 5.72 18.11 1.46
N CYS A 32 6.01 16.94 2.04
CA CYS A 32 7.08 16.76 3.02
C CYS A 32 8.45 17.09 2.41
N PHE A 33 8.77 16.54 1.24
CA PHE A 33 10.04 16.83 0.55
C PHE A 33 10.16 18.29 0.06
N GLU A 34 9.04 18.96 -0.20
CA GLU A 34 9.00 20.38 -0.54
C GLU A 34 9.14 21.31 0.70
N GLY A 35 9.28 20.76 1.92
CA GLY A 35 9.37 21.54 3.16
C GLY A 35 8.08 22.28 3.53
N LYS A 36 6.93 21.85 2.99
CA LYS A 36 5.62 22.50 3.21
C LYS A 36 4.84 21.91 4.38
N VAL A 37 5.41 20.91 5.04
CA VAL A 37 4.76 20.15 6.12
C VAL A 37 5.72 20.11 7.31
N GLU A 38 5.28 20.64 8.44
CA GLU A 38 6.00 20.53 9.73
C GLU A 38 5.50 19.31 10.53
N ARG A 39 4.22 18.97 10.35
CA ARG A 39 3.54 17.96 11.16
C ARG A 39 2.53 17.16 10.36
N ILE A 40 2.48 15.88 10.64
CA ILE A 40 1.49 14.95 10.11
C ILE A 40 0.62 14.49 11.27
N LEU A 41 -0.68 14.69 11.16
CA LEU A 41 -1.68 14.25 12.15
C LEU A 41 -2.43 13.06 11.58
N ILE A 42 -2.38 11.93 12.27
CA ILE A 42 -3.11 10.73 11.91
C ILE A 42 -3.86 10.18 13.12
N GLU A 43 -4.95 9.47 12.85
CA GLU A 43 -5.73 8.83 13.90
C GLU A 43 -5.05 7.57 14.43
N TYR A 44 -4.50 6.74 13.53
CA TYR A 44 -3.73 5.53 13.85
C TYR A 44 -2.65 5.31 12.79
N LYS A 45 -1.60 4.57 13.16
CA LYS A 45 -0.46 4.24 12.29
C LYS A 45 -0.89 3.69 10.93
N ASP A 46 -1.91 2.83 10.91
CA ASP A 46 -2.38 2.16 9.70
C ASP A 46 -3.06 3.09 8.70
N ARG A 47 -3.49 4.31 9.10
CA ARG A 47 -3.96 5.33 8.13
C ARG A 47 -2.84 5.81 7.24
N LEU A 48 -1.61 5.83 7.75
CA LEU A 48 -0.45 6.16 6.95
C LEU A 48 -0.03 4.97 6.10
N ALA A 49 0.16 3.78 6.68
CA ALA A 49 0.43 2.55 5.94
C ALA A 49 0.21 1.29 6.80
N ARG A 50 -0.31 0.21 6.19
CA ARG A 50 -0.47 -1.09 6.87
C ARG A 50 0.88 -1.78 7.11
N PHE A 51 1.82 -1.59 6.19
CA PHE A 51 3.21 -2.01 6.32
C PHE A 51 4.13 -0.84 5.99
N GLY A 52 5.32 -0.81 6.59
CA GLY A 52 6.30 0.24 6.33
C GLY A 52 6.00 1.58 7.00
N TYR A 53 5.08 1.62 7.97
CA TYR A 53 4.89 2.80 8.83
C TYR A 53 6.22 3.27 9.42
N GLU A 54 6.99 2.36 10.02
CA GLU A 54 8.27 2.71 10.68
C GLU A 54 9.30 3.26 9.67
N TYR A 55 9.26 2.83 8.40
CA TYR A 55 10.10 3.41 7.35
C TYR A 55 9.67 4.84 7.01
N LEU A 56 8.37 5.08 6.86
CA LEU A 56 7.84 6.42 6.59
C LEU A 56 8.11 7.36 7.77
N ASP A 57 7.88 6.90 9.00
CA ASP A 57 8.15 7.67 10.21
C ASP A 57 9.63 8.03 10.34
N ALA A 58 10.54 7.08 10.06
CA ALA A 58 11.97 7.36 10.01
C ALA A 58 12.33 8.41 8.94
N ILE A 59 11.76 8.31 7.73
CA ILE A 59 11.98 9.31 6.67
C ILE A 59 11.49 10.68 7.12
N PHE A 60 10.28 10.78 7.67
CA PHE A 60 9.71 12.03 8.13
C PHE A 60 10.50 12.65 9.28
N LYS A 61 10.98 11.85 10.24
CA LYS A 61 11.88 12.32 11.30
C LYS A 61 13.18 12.90 10.76
N ASN A 62 13.77 12.30 9.73
CA ASN A 62 14.97 12.83 9.06
C ASN A 62 14.69 14.14 8.30
N LEU A 63 13.44 14.42 7.96
CA LEU A 63 12.99 15.69 7.40
C LEU A 63 12.54 16.69 8.47
N GLU A 64 12.79 16.39 9.75
CA GLU A 64 12.34 17.17 10.92
C GLU A 64 10.81 17.31 11.02
N ILE A 65 10.08 16.37 10.42
CA ILE A 65 8.61 16.32 10.43
C ILE A 65 8.14 15.42 11.56
N THR A 66 7.24 15.95 12.40
CA THR A 66 6.66 15.19 13.51
C THR A 66 5.39 14.45 13.06
N VAL A 67 5.30 13.15 13.31
CA VAL A 67 4.07 12.38 13.13
C VAL A 67 3.35 12.24 14.48
N GLU A 68 2.15 12.81 14.60
CA GLU A 68 1.30 12.70 15.79
C GLU A 68 0.15 11.71 15.54
N VAL A 69 0.03 10.72 16.43
CA VAL A 69 -1.02 9.69 16.40
C VAL A 69 -2.02 9.95 17.53
N VAL A 70 -3.31 10.01 17.21
CA VAL A 70 -4.37 10.34 18.19
C VAL A 70 -5.03 9.10 18.84
N GLU A 71 -4.71 7.89 18.34
CA GLU A 71 -5.12 6.56 18.81
C GLU A 71 -6.55 6.50 19.37
N THR A 72 -7.53 6.49 18.47
CA THR A 72 -8.95 6.25 18.78
C THR A 72 -9.31 4.86 18.27
N LYS A 73 -9.63 3.91 19.16
CA LYS A 73 -9.95 2.52 18.78
C LYS A 73 -11.36 2.43 18.18
N GLU A 74 -11.52 1.82 17.01
CA GLU A 74 -12.81 1.51 16.40
C GLU A 74 -12.96 0.06 15.89
N LYS A 75 -14.19 -0.45 15.94
CA LYS A 75 -14.65 -1.78 15.47
C LYS A 75 -14.34 -2.09 14.00
N LYS A 76 -14.19 -1.07 13.15
CA LYS A 76 -14.00 -1.22 11.70
C LYS A 76 -12.60 -1.74 11.32
N TYR A 77 -11.66 -1.70 12.26
CA TYR A 77 -10.29 -2.14 12.05
C TYR A 77 -10.17 -3.64 11.73
N GLU A 78 -10.97 -4.49 12.37
CA GLU A 78 -10.90 -5.95 12.19
C GLU A 78 -11.33 -6.37 10.78
N GLU A 79 -12.39 -5.74 10.24
CA GLU A 79 -12.88 -5.98 8.88
C GLU A 79 -11.84 -5.56 7.84
N GLU A 80 -11.26 -4.36 7.99
CA GLU A 80 -10.20 -3.87 7.10
C GLU A 80 -8.96 -4.79 7.13
N LEU A 81 -8.60 -5.30 8.31
CA LEU A 81 -7.48 -6.24 8.47
C LEU A 81 -7.75 -7.57 7.75
N ALA A 82 -8.97 -8.11 7.87
CA ALA A 82 -9.35 -9.34 7.19
C ALA A 82 -9.32 -9.17 5.66
N GLU A 83 -9.83 -8.06 5.14
CA GLU A 83 -9.73 -7.75 3.71
C GLU A 83 -8.28 -7.67 3.22
N ASP A 84 -7.42 -7.02 4.00
CA ASP A 84 -6.02 -6.83 3.69
C ASP A 84 -5.26 -8.18 3.65
N ILE A 85 -5.55 -9.09 4.58
CA ILE A 85 -5.06 -10.47 4.54
C ILE A 85 -5.55 -11.21 3.28
N MET A 86 -6.84 -11.09 2.95
CA MET A 86 -7.40 -11.73 1.76
C MET A 86 -6.75 -11.23 0.47
N LYS A 87 -6.45 -9.93 0.37
CA LYS A 87 -5.72 -9.33 -0.76
C LYS A 87 -4.30 -9.89 -0.88
N ILE A 88 -3.57 -10.01 0.25
CA ILE A 88 -2.24 -10.63 0.28
C ILE A 88 -2.33 -12.08 -0.20
N LEU A 89 -3.20 -12.88 0.42
CA LEU A 89 -3.35 -14.29 0.09
C LEU A 89 -3.73 -14.50 -1.38
N THR A 90 -4.61 -13.67 -1.91
CA THR A 90 -5.01 -13.70 -3.33
C THR A 90 -3.82 -13.40 -4.24
N CYS A 91 -3.05 -12.36 -3.97
CA CYS A 91 -1.86 -12.02 -4.75
C CYS A 91 -0.81 -13.14 -4.73
N TYR A 92 -0.54 -13.71 -3.56
CA TYR A 92 0.39 -14.83 -3.41
C TYR A 92 -0.11 -16.09 -4.09
N SER A 93 -1.41 -16.41 -3.97
CA SER A 93 -2.03 -17.56 -4.64
C SER A 93 -1.97 -17.41 -6.15
N ALA A 94 -2.31 -16.25 -6.70
CA ALA A 94 -2.19 -15.96 -8.12
C ALA A 94 -0.75 -16.14 -8.63
N ARG A 95 0.26 -15.68 -7.86
CA ARG A 95 1.68 -15.91 -8.19
C ARG A 95 2.07 -17.39 -8.11
N PHE A 96 1.61 -18.09 -7.08
CA PHE A 96 1.94 -19.50 -6.85
C PHE A 96 1.31 -20.43 -7.91
N TYR A 97 0.02 -20.25 -8.21
CA TYR A 97 -0.71 -21.04 -9.20
C TYR A 97 -0.49 -20.55 -10.64
N GLY A 98 -0.35 -19.23 -10.86
CA GLY A 98 -0.04 -18.65 -12.17
C GLY A 98 1.33 -19.10 -12.71
N ARG A 99 2.29 -19.35 -11.83
CA ARG A 99 3.60 -19.94 -12.18
C ARG A 99 3.50 -21.38 -12.71
N ARG A 100 2.39 -22.09 -12.46
CA ARG A 100 2.10 -23.41 -13.03
C ARG A 100 1.40 -23.33 -14.40
N GLY A 101 0.58 -22.30 -14.63
CA GLY A 101 -0.10 -22.07 -15.91
C GLY A 101 0.84 -21.67 -17.06
N GLY A 102 1.86 -20.86 -16.76
CA GLY A 102 2.88 -20.45 -17.75
C GLY A 102 3.77 -21.61 -18.26
N ARG A 103 4.01 -22.64 -17.42
CA ARG A 103 4.72 -23.85 -17.83
C ARG A 103 3.89 -24.71 -18.80
N LYS A 104 2.57 -24.77 -18.64
CA LYS A 104 1.70 -25.51 -19.57
C LYS A 104 1.58 -24.86 -20.95
N LYS A 105 1.69 -23.53 -21.05
CA LYS A 105 1.67 -22.83 -22.36
C LYS A 105 2.99 -22.98 -23.14
N LYS A 106 4.15 -23.05 -22.47
CA LYS A 106 5.44 -23.34 -23.14
C LYS A 106 5.47 -24.75 -23.75
N ASN A 107 5.03 -25.75 -22.99
CA ASN A 107 5.07 -27.14 -23.47
C ASN A 107 4.04 -27.44 -24.57
N LYS A 108 2.98 -26.62 -24.73
CA LYS A 108 2.01 -26.80 -25.83
C LYS A 108 2.54 -26.21 -27.15
N ALA A 109 3.20 -25.06 -27.10
CA ALA A 109 3.79 -24.42 -28.28
C ALA A 109 4.97 -25.23 -28.87
N GLU A 110 5.71 -25.96 -28.04
CA GLU A 110 6.81 -26.85 -28.48
C GLU A 110 6.33 -28.19 -29.06
N ASN A 111 5.11 -28.65 -28.72
CA ASN A 111 4.55 -29.89 -29.27
C ASN A 111 3.74 -29.67 -30.57
N GLU A 112 3.12 -28.51 -30.76
CA GLU A 112 2.36 -28.20 -31.99
C GLU A 112 3.26 -27.94 -33.22
N THR A 113 4.54 -27.61 -33.02
CA THR A 113 5.52 -27.42 -34.11
C THR A 113 6.14 -28.71 -34.63
N ASN A 114 6.03 -29.82 -33.91
CA ASN A 114 6.62 -31.11 -34.31
C ASN A 114 5.66 -32.06 -35.06
N GLU A 115 4.35 -31.79 -35.05
CA GLU A 115 3.36 -32.63 -35.78
C GLU A 115 3.09 -32.16 -37.22
N SER A 116 3.59 -31.00 -37.64
CA SER A 116 3.38 -30.45 -39.01
C SER A 116 4.51 -30.75 -40.01
N ASN A 117 5.54 -31.51 -39.61
CA ASN A 117 6.69 -31.87 -40.46
C ASN A 117 6.85 -33.39 -40.68
N GLY A 118 5.79 -34.17 -40.47
CA GLY A 118 5.82 -35.62 -40.68
C GLY A 118 4.60 -36.12 -41.45
N ILE A 119 4.83 -36.36 -42.76
CA ILE A 119 3.96 -37.01 -43.77
C ILE A 119 3.03 -36.06 -44.53
#